data_AF-D0CE45-F1
#
_entry.id   AF-D0CE45-F1
#
_cell.length_a   1.000
_cell.length_b   1.000
_cell.length_c   1.000
_cell.angle_alpha   90.00
_cell.angle_beta   90.00
_cell.angle_gamma   90.00
#
_symmetry.space_group_name_H-M   'P 1'
#
loop_
_entity.id
_entity.type
_entity.pdbx_description
1 polymer ?
#
loop_
_entity_poly.entity_id
_entity_poly.type
_entity_poly.pdbx_seq_one_letter_code
_entity_poly.pdbx_strand_id
1 'polypeptide(L)'
;MMIIRYIEPRDVNDLYLLAQKAGFGLTSLQPNMEKLAARIERACKTVAGELPKADQVYLFVLEDTELNKVIGVCGIEVALGLKEPWYNFHVGTQVHASEPLSVYNALPTLYLSNDHTNCSELCTLFLDPDYRLNKNGKFLSKVRFLFLSAFRQYFEETIVAEMRGYSDANGQSPFWNAVGHKFLILNLPKPII
;
A
#
# COMPACT_ATOMS: atom_id res chain seq x y z
N MET A 1 -12.13 16.98 -18.06
CA MET A 1 -12.95 16.64 -16.86
C MET A 1 -12.25 15.53 -16.10
N MET A 2 -12.31 15.54 -14.76
CA MET A 2 -11.70 14.48 -13.93
C MET A 2 -12.72 13.39 -13.61
N ILE A 3 -12.42 12.13 -13.94
CA ILE A 3 -13.29 10.99 -13.63
C ILE A 3 -12.54 9.89 -12.88
N ILE A 4 -13.27 9.16 -12.03
CA ILE A 4 -12.76 7.93 -11.43
C ILE A 4 -13.42 6.74 -12.10
N ARG A 5 -12.60 5.78 -12.53
CA ARG A 5 -13.04 4.51 -13.10
C ARG A 5 -12.11 3.38 -12.65
N TYR A 6 -12.52 2.15 -12.92
CA TYR A 6 -11.61 1.00 -12.80
C TYR A 6 -10.41 1.18 -13.73
N ILE A 7 -9.27 0.65 -13.29
CA ILE A 7 -8.09 0.55 -14.14
C ILE A 7 -8.32 -0.49 -15.24
N GLU A 8 -7.73 -0.24 -16.40
CA GLU A 8 -7.84 -1.09 -17.59
C GLU A 8 -6.46 -1.38 -18.19
N PRO A 9 -6.29 -2.45 -19.00
CA PRO A 9 -5.00 -2.80 -19.60
C PRO A 9 -4.33 -1.67 -20.39
N ARG A 10 -5.13 -0.77 -20.98
CA ARG A 10 -4.63 0.40 -21.72
C ARG A 10 -3.88 1.43 -20.85
N ASP A 11 -4.12 1.43 -19.54
CA ASP A 11 -3.55 2.41 -18.61
C ASP A 11 -2.12 2.07 -18.17
N VAL A 12 -1.57 0.92 -18.59
CA VAL A 12 -0.28 0.42 -18.07
C VAL A 12 0.87 1.41 -18.26
N ASN A 13 0.89 2.14 -19.38
CA ASN A 13 1.93 3.12 -19.67
C ASN A 13 1.83 4.35 -18.76
N ASP A 14 0.62 4.89 -18.57
CA ASP A 14 0.42 6.01 -17.66
C ASP A 14 0.70 5.61 -16.21
N LEU A 15 0.30 4.40 -15.81
CA LEU A 15 0.59 3.86 -14.49
C LEU A 15 2.10 3.72 -14.26
N TYR A 16 2.85 3.30 -15.29
CA TYR A 16 4.31 3.23 -15.24
C TYR A 16 4.95 4.61 -15.05
N LEU A 17 4.47 5.63 -15.76
CA LEU A 17 4.94 7.02 -15.59
C LEU A 17 4.62 7.55 -14.18
N LEU A 18 3.45 7.24 -13.63
CA LEU A 18 3.11 7.57 -12.24
C LEU A 18 4.05 6.85 -11.25
N ALA A 19 4.36 5.57 -11.49
CA ALA A 19 5.26 4.80 -10.65
C ALA A 19 6.69 5.36 -10.63
N GLN A 20 7.17 5.90 -11.75
CA GLN A 20 8.46 6.60 -11.80
C GLN A 20 8.48 7.84 -10.90
N LYS A 21 7.34 8.54 -10.77
CA LYS A 21 7.17 9.72 -9.91
C LYS A 21 6.92 9.40 -8.44
N ALA A 22 6.64 8.14 -8.08
CA ALA A 22 6.23 7.76 -6.73
C ALA A 22 7.33 7.91 -5.66
N GLY A 23 8.60 7.97 -6.06
CA GLY A 23 9.74 8.09 -5.14
C GLY A 23 10.01 6.81 -4.34
N PHE A 24 10.78 6.93 -3.26
CA PHE A 24 11.12 5.81 -2.38
C PHE A 24 9.95 5.41 -1.47
N GLY A 25 9.88 4.13 -1.07
CA GLY A 25 8.96 3.64 -0.03
C GLY A 25 7.50 3.38 -0.46
N LEU A 26 7.15 3.45 -1.76
CA LEU A 26 5.83 2.95 -2.23
C LEU A 26 6.01 1.65 -2.99
N THR A 27 6.15 0.57 -2.24
CA THR A 27 6.40 -0.78 -2.72
C THR A 27 5.25 -1.32 -3.59
N SER A 28 4.03 -0.84 -3.35
CA SER A 28 2.83 -1.22 -4.09
C SER A 28 2.76 -0.65 -5.52
N LEU A 29 3.55 0.39 -5.83
CA LEU A 29 3.58 1.06 -7.14
C LEU A 29 5.03 1.25 -7.60
N GLN A 30 5.58 0.23 -8.25
CA GLN A 30 6.96 0.22 -8.74
C GLN A 30 7.00 0.35 -10.27
N PRO A 31 7.99 1.08 -10.84
CA PRO A 31 8.13 1.24 -12.29
C PRO A 31 8.68 -0.03 -12.94
N ASN A 32 7.87 -1.08 -12.95
CA ASN A 32 8.15 -2.37 -13.58
C ASN A 32 6.92 -2.79 -14.41
N MET A 33 7.07 -2.78 -15.73
CA MET A 33 5.96 -3.00 -16.68
C MET A 33 5.26 -4.34 -16.46
N GLU A 34 6.01 -5.43 -16.26
CA GLU A 34 5.46 -6.77 -16.07
C GLU A 34 4.62 -6.85 -14.79
N LYS A 35 5.14 -6.33 -13.67
CA LYS A 35 4.42 -6.30 -12.39
C LYS A 35 3.17 -5.41 -12.46
N LEU A 36 3.25 -4.27 -13.14
CA LEU A 36 2.10 -3.38 -13.31
C LEU A 36 1.03 -4.02 -14.19
N ALA A 37 1.40 -4.63 -15.32
CA ALA A 37 0.49 -5.35 -16.19
C ALA A 37 -0.22 -6.50 -15.45
N ALA A 38 0.53 -7.33 -14.72
CA ALA A 38 -0.03 -8.41 -13.91
C ALA A 38 -0.99 -7.89 -12.82
N ARG A 39 -0.67 -6.73 -12.21
CA ARG A 39 -1.54 -6.11 -11.22
C ARG A 39 -2.84 -5.59 -11.83
N ILE A 40 -2.78 -5.01 -13.03
CA ILE A 40 -3.97 -4.57 -13.78
C ILE A 40 -4.84 -5.78 -14.15
N GLU A 41 -4.24 -6.84 -14.69
CA GLU A 41 -4.95 -8.08 -15.01
C GLU A 41 -5.67 -8.65 -13.77
N ARG A 42 -4.98 -8.70 -12.63
CA ARG A 42 -5.56 -9.13 -11.34
C ARG A 42 -6.77 -8.27 -10.95
N ALA A 43 -6.70 -6.95 -11.14
CA ALA A 43 -7.82 -6.05 -10.87
C ALA A 43 -9.00 -6.28 -11.82
N CYS A 44 -8.74 -6.49 -13.12
CA CYS A 44 -9.79 -6.80 -14.09
C CYS A 44 -10.50 -8.12 -13.77
N LYS A 45 -9.74 -9.18 -13.44
CA LYS A 45 -10.30 -10.49 -13.04
C LYS A 45 -11.07 -10.43 -11.71
N THR A 46 -10.67 -9.53 -10.80
CA THR A 46 -11.43 -9.26 -9.57
C THR A 46 -12.81 -8.70 -9.89
N VAL A 47 -12.89 -7.68 -10.76
CA VAL A 47 -14.16 -7.09 -11.18
C VAL A 47 -15.03 -8.09 -11.95
N ALA A 48 -14.42 -8.99 -12.73
CA ALA A 48 -15.12 -10.07 -13.42
C ALA A 48 -15.59 -11.21 -12.50
N GLY A 49 -15.17 -11.24 -11.23
CA GLY A 49 -15.55 -12.30 -10.28
C GLY A 49 -14.81 -13.63 -10.49
N GLU A 50 -13.65 -13.61 -11.15
CA GLU A 50 -12.91 -14.81 -11.56
C GLU A 50 -11.85 -15.25 -10.54
N LEU A 51 -11.58 -14.43 -9.52
CA LEU A 51 -10.52 -14.70 -8.54
C LEU A 51 -11.08 -15.15 -7.19
N PRO A 52 -10.38 -16.06 -6.49
CA PRO A 52 -10.66 -16.31 -5.08
C PRO A 52 -10.35 -15.07 -4.24
N LYS A 53 -11.03 -14.93 -3.09
CA LYS A 53 -10.87 -13.80 -2.15
C LYS A 53 -9.42 -13.39 -1.89
N ALA A 54 -8.52 -14.37 -1.74
CA ALA A 54 -7.10 -14.17 -1.45
C ALA A 54 -6.32 -13.42 -2.56
N ASP A 55 -6.82 -13.41 -3.79
CA ASP A 55 -6.17 -12.75 -4.93
C ASP A 55 -6.88 -11.45 -5.35
N GLN A 56 -8.03 -11.13 -4.76
CA GLN A 56 -8.89 -10.03 -5.19
C GLN A 56 -8.34 -8.64 -4.80
N VAL A 57 -8.31 -7.74 -5.78
CA VAL A 57 -7.94 -6.32 -5.61
C VAL A 57 -8.82 -5.44 -6.47
N TYR A 58 -9.29 -4.33 -5.92
CA TYR A 58 -9.92 -3.26 -6.69
C TYR A 58 -8.91 -2.14 -6.92
N LEU A 59 -8.70 -1.76 -8.19
CA LEU A 59 -7.86 -0.64 -8.57
C LEU A 59 -8.67 0.38 -9.36
N PHE A 60 -8.52 1.64 -8.98
CA PHE A 60 -9.17 2.78 -9.59
C PHE A 60 -8.12 3.77 -10.08
N VAL A 61 -8.44 4.46 -11.15
CA VAL A 61 -7.64 5.56 -11.69
C VAL A 61 -8.43 6.86 -11.67
N LEU A 62 -7.72 7.97 -11.45
CA LEU A 62 -8.23 9.30 -11.76
C LEU A 62 -7.73 9.66 -13.16
N GLU A 63 -8.66 9.81 -14.09
CA GLU A 63 -8.39 10.15 -15.48
C GLU A 63 -8.77 11.61 -15.76
N ASP A 64 -7.90 12.31 -16.48
CA ASP A 64 -8.23 13.55 -17.17
C ASP A 64 -8.77 13.21 -18.57
N THR A 65 -10.08 13.37 -18.76
CA THR A 65 -10.75 13.04 -20.02
C THR A 65 -10.44 14.02 -21.15
N GLU A 66 -9.91 15.22 -20.85
CA GLU A 66 -9.52 16.18 -21.90
C GLU A 66 -8.20 15.75 -22.54
N LEU A 67 -7.33 15.12 -21.77
CA LEU A 67 -6.03 14.61 -22.21
C LEU A 67 -6.04 13.10 -22.47
N ASN A 68 -7.14 12.41 -22.13
CA ASN A 68 -7.27 10.94 -22.15
C ASN A 68 -6.09 10.27 -21.42
N LYS A 69 -5.81 10.75 -20.21
CA LYS A 69 -4.60 10.41 -19.44
C LYS A 69 -4.94 10.04 -18.00
N VAL A 70 -4.37 8.95 -17.51
CA VAL A 70 -4.40 8.60 -16.09
C VAL A 70 -3.39 9.45 -15.31
N ILE A 71 -3.90 10.19 -14.33
CA ILE A 71 -3.12 11.15 -13.51
C ILE A 71 -3.06 10.77 -12.02
N GLY A 72 -3.79 9.72 -11.62
CA GLY A 72 -3.68 9.14 -10.28
C GLY A 72 -4.20 7.71 -10.23
N VAL A 73 -3.82 6.99 -9.19
CA VAL A 73 -4.21 5.60 -8.93
C VAL A 73 -4.52 5.41 -7.45
N CYS A 74 -5.56 4.64 -7.15
CA CYS A 74 -5.80 4.14 -5.81
C CYS A 74 -6.29 2.69 -5.76
N GLY A 75 -6.05 1.99 -4.65
CA GLY A 75 -6.42 0.57 -4.53
C GLY A 75 -7.10 0.17 -3.22
N ILE A 76 -7.70 -1.01 -3.25
CA ILE A 76 -8.19 -1.75 -2.08
C ILE A 76 -7.87 -3.23 -2.26
N GLU A 77 -7.05 -3.82 -1.38
CA GLU A 77 -6.93 -5.28 -1.30
C GLU A 77 -8.12 -5.83 -0.52
N VAL A 78 -8.74 -6.90 -1.02
CA VAL A 78 -9.91 -7.50 -0.37
C VAL A 78 -9.53 -8.17 0.94
N ALA A 79 -8.45 -8.94 0.97
CA ALA A 79 -7.97 -9.60 2.18
C ALA A 79 -6.47 -9.81 2.18
N LEU A 80 -5.81 -9.34 3.23
CA LEU A 80 -4.38 -9.50 3.45
C LEU A 80 -4.04 -10.90 3.96
N GLY A 81 -2.83 -11.37 3.69
CA GLY A 81 -2.25 -12.52 4.40
C GLY A 81 -2.80 -13.89 4.02
N LEU A 82 -3.79 -13.99 3.11
CA LEU A 82 -4.47 -15.26 2.80
C LEU A 82 -3.68 -16.17 1.85
N LYS A 83 -2.78 -15.60 1.03
CA LYS A 83 -1.93 -16.33 0.09
C LYS A 83 -0.48 -16.37 0.55
N GLU A 84 0.05 -15.21 0.88
CA GLU A 84 1.38 -15.02 1.47
C GLU A 84 1.22 -14.21 2.76
N PRO A 85 1.98 -14.49 3.82
CA PRO A 85 1.88 -13.72 5.06
C PRO A 85 2.16 -12.25 4.82
N TRP A 86 1.29 -11.39 5.36
CA TRP A 86 1.49 -9.96 5.38
C TRP A 86 2.12 -9.59 6.72
N TYR A 87 3.38 -9.18 6.70
CA TYR A 87 4.18 -8.96 7.92
C TYR A 87 4.18 -7.50 8.37
N ASN A 88 4.19 -7.30 9.69
CA ASN A 88 4.34 -6.01 10.34
C ASN A 88 5.15 -6.14 11.63
N PHE A 89 5.54 -4.99 12.19
CA PHE A 89 6.04 -4.92 13.55
C PHE A 89 4.94 -4.44 14.49
N HIS A 90 4.59 -5.26 15.47
CA HIS A 90 3.76 -4.87 16.60
C HIS A 90 4.64 -4.21 17.66
N VAL A 91 4.27 -3.00 18.10
CA VAL A 91 4.96 -2.30 19.21
C VAL A 91 4.30 -2.72 20.52
N GLY A 92 4.88 -3.72 21.18
CA GLY A 92 4.47 -4.17 22.51
C GLY A 92 5.25 -3.51 23.63
N THR A 93 4.94 -3.85 24.88
CA THR A 93 5.72 -3.46 26.06
C THR A 93 6.26 -4.70 26.75
N GLN A 94 7.57 -4.78 26.91
CA GLN A 94 8.24 -5.83 27.68
C GLN A 94 8.61 -5.29 29.06
N VAL A 95 8.16 -5.97 30.11
CA VAL A 95 8.47 -5.62 31.49
C VAL A 95 9.57 -6.53 32.02
N HIS A 96 10.65 -5.91 32.48
CA HIS A 96 11.74 -6.56 33.22
C HIS A 96 11.67 -6.10 34.68
N ALA A 97 11.31 -7.02 35.58
CA ALA A 97 11.25 -6.76 37.01
C ALA A 97 12.24 -7.67 37.76
N SER A 98 13.00 -7.08 38.69
CA SER A 98 13.90 -7.79 39.58
C SER A 98 13.80 -7.18 40.96
N GLU A 99 13.09 -7.85 41.86
CA GLU A 99 12.91 -7.43 43.24
C GLU A 99 14.24 -7.31 44.01
N PRO A 100 15.18 -8.29 43.94
CA PRO A 100 16.47 -8.16 44.62
C PRO A 100 17.30 -6.95 44.16
N LEU A 101 17.12 -6.52 42.91
CA LEU A 101 17.81 -5.35 42.34
C LEU A 101 16.99 -4.05 42.46
N SER A 102 15.75 -4.11 42.99
CA SER A 102 14.80 -3.00 42.99
C SER A 102 14.61 -2.37 41.60
N VAL A 103 14.62 -3.20 40.55
CA VAL A 103 14.46 -2.76 39.15
C VAL A 103 13.07 -3.12 38.65
N TYR A 104 12.42 -2.15 38.01
CA TYR A 104 11.22 -2.34 37.20
C TYR A 104 11.34 -1.48 35.94
N ASN A 105 11.55 -2.11 34.79
CA ASN A 105 11.70 -1.44 33.50
C ASN A 105 10.62 -1.93 32.54
N ALA A 106 9.77 -1.03 32.08
CA ALA A 106 8.82 -1.28 31.00
C ALA A 106 9.35 -0.64 29.71
N LEU A 107 9.72 -1.46 28.73
CA LEU A 107 10.38 -1.01 27.50
C LEU A 107 9.50 -1.30 26.28
N PRO A 108 9.35 -0.34 25.35
CA PRO A 108 8.75 -0.62 24.05
C PRO A 108 9.60 -1.62 23.26
N THR A 109 8.97 -2.69 22.75
CA THR A 109 9.64 -3.76 22.00
C THR A 109 8.92 -4.02 20.69
N LEU A 110 9.67 -4.14 19.60
CA LEU A 110 9.14 -4.53 18.28
C LEU A 110 9.07 -6.05 18.18
N TYR A 111 7.88 -6.57 17.87
CA TYR A 111 7.64 -7.98 17.59
C TYR A 111 7.26 -8.16 16.13
N LEU A 112 7.95 -9.04 15.41
CA LEU A 112 7.52 -9.42 14.07
C LEU A 112 6.18 -10.17 14.18
N SER A 113 5.19 -9.72 13.43
CA SER A 113 3.81 -10.19 13.49
C SER A 113 3.21 -10.29 12.08
N ASN A 114 2.02 -10.84 12.01
CA ASN A 114 1.13 -10.90 10.84
C ASN A 114 -0.34 -10.77 11.28
N ASP A 115 -0.58 -9.97 12.32
CA ASP A 115 -1.86 -9.80 13.01
C ASP A 115 -2.95 -9.11 12.17
N HIS A 116 -2.59 -8.56 11.01
CA HIS A 116 -3.54 -8.00 10.04
C HIS A 116 -4.01 -9.01 8.97
N THR A 117 -3.68 -10.30 9.13
CA THR A 117 -4.21 -11.36 8.25
C THR A 117 -5.74 -11.33 8.23
N ASN A 118 -6.33 -11.45 7.04
CA ASN A 118 -7.76 -11.33 6.80
C ASN A 118 -8.36 -9.95 7.17
N CYS A 119 -7.56 -8.88 7.16
CA CYS A 119 -8.07 -7.51 7.06
C CYS A 119 -8.15 -7.08 5.58
N SER A 120 -9.05 -6.16 5.25
CA SER A 120 -8.97 -5.43 3.96
C SER A 120 -7.98 -4.29 4.08
N GLU A 121 -7.38 -3.85 2.98
CA GLU A 121 -6.37 -2.81 2.99
C GLU A 121 -6.70 -1.69 2.02
N LEU A 122 -6.64 -0.44 2.48
CA LEU A 122 -6.54 0.73 1.61
C LEU A 122 -5.11 0.85 1.07
N CYS A 123 -4.76 0.02 0.11
CA CYS A 123 -3.44 0.03 -0.53
C CYS A 123 -3.31 1.18 -1.55
N THR A 124 -2.11 1.34 -2.12
CA THR A 124 -1.72 2.26 -3.22
C THR A 124 -2.53 3.55 -3.26
N LEU A 125 -1.94 4.70 -2.93
CA LEU A 125 -2.55 6.00 -3.22
C LEU A 125 -1.49 6.91 -3.81
N PHE A 126 -1.63 7.24 -5.08
CA PHE A 126 -0.70 8.15 -5.74
C PHE A 126 -1.43 9.08 -6.71
N LEU A 127 -1.09 10.36 -6.64
CA LEU A 127 -1.57 11.40 -7.53
C LEU A 127 -0.35 12.15 -8.05
N ASP A 128 -0.29 12.32 -9.37
CA ASP A 128 0.73 13.10 -10.05
C ASP A 128 0.87 14.47 -9.34
N PRO A 129 2.08 14.88 -8.90
CA PRO A 129 2.30 16.15 -8.22
C PRO A 129 1.65 17.35 -8.92
N ASP A 130 1.68 17.38 -10.26
CA ASP A 130 1.13 18.47 -11.07
C ASP A 130 -0.40 18.56 -10.97
N TYR A 131 -1.06 17.48 -10.55
CA TYR A 131 -2.52 17.36 -10.42
C TYR A 131 -3.00 17.42 -8.97
N ARG A 132 -2.14 17.77 -8.01
CA ARG A 132 -2.49 17.99 -6.59
C ARG A 132 -3.18 19.32 -6.35
N LEU A 133 -4.14 19.62 -7.21
CA LEU A 133 -4.96 20.83 -7.22
C LEU A 133 -6.43 20.43 -7.07
N ASN A 134 -7.32 21.42 -6.89
CA ASN A 134 -8.78 21.26 -7.03
C ASN A 134 -9.40 20.08 -6.26
N LYS A 135 -8.81 19.68 -5.11
CA LYS A 135 -9.23 18.55 -4.27
C LYS A 135 -9.13 17.17 -4.94
N ASN A 136 -8.40 17.03 -6.05
CA ASN A 136 -8.19 15.75 -6.74
C ASN A 136 -7.68 14.65 -5.81
N GLY A 137 -6.73 14.97 -4.92
CA GLY A 137 -6.22 14.00 -3.94
C GLY A 137 -7.30 13.52 -2.96
N LYS A 138 -8.18 14.43 -2.52
CA LYS A 138 -9.32 14.08 -1.66
C LYS A 138 -10.34 13.24 -2.41
N PHE A 139 -10.61 13.55 -3.67
CA PHE A 139 -11.53 12.79 -4.51
C PHE A 139 -11.01 11.36 -4.73
N LEU A 140 -9.76 11.22 -5.18
CA LEU A 140 -9.10 9.93 -5.40
C LEU A 140 -9.03 9.11 -4.10
N SER A 141 -8.72 9.70 -2.96
CA SER A 141 -8.70 8.94 -1.71
C SER A 141 -10.10 8.54 -1.24
N LYS A 142 -11.09 9.44 -1.36
CA LYS A 142 -12.45 9.22 -0.82
C LYS A 142 -13.27 8.21 -1.61
N VAL A 143 -12.99 8.01 -2.90
CA VAL A 143 -13.71 7.01 -3.69
C VAL A 143 -13.59 5.62 -3.08
N ARG A 144 -12.46 5.30 -2.45
CA ARG A 144 -12.25 4.00 -1.79
C ARG A 144 -13.25 3.79 -0.66
N PHE A 145 -13.50 4.81 0.16
CA PHE A 145 -14.49 4.75 1.24
C PHE A 145 -15.92 4.68 0.71
N LEU A 146 -16.23 5.41 -0.37
CA LEU A 146 -17.54 5.30 -1.04
C LEU A 146 -17.75 3.89 -1.59
N PHE A 147 -16.73 3.29 -2.20
CA PHE A 147 -16.77 1.93 -2.72
C PHE A 147 -16.95 0.90 -1.60
N LEU A 148 -16.16 1.00 -0.52
CA LEU A 148 -16.30 0.17 0.67
C LEU A 148 -17.72 0.24 1.27
N SER A 149 -18.31 1.43 1.30
CA SER A 149 -19.66 1.63 1.82
C SER A 149 -20.73 1.02 0.90
N ALA A 150 -20.58 1.15 -0.41
CA ALA A 150 -21.55 0.66 -1.40
C ALA A 150 -21.50 -0.86 -1.58
N PHE A 151 -20.32 -1.46 -1.40
CA PHE A 151 -20.07 -2.88 -1.67
C PHE A 151 -19.50 -3.61 -0.46
N ARG A 152 -20.05 -3.30 0.71
CA ARG A 152 -19.54 -3.74 2.01
C ARG A 152 -19.34 -5.25 2.10
N GLN A 153 -20.18 -6.05 1.44
CA GLN A 153 -20.13 -7.51 1.44
C GLN A 153 -18.85 -8.12 0.86
N TYR A 154 -18.06 -7.36 0.09
CA TYR A 154 -16.80 -7.86 -0.49
C TYR A 154 -15.58 -7.62 0.40
N PHE A 155 -15.73 -6.97 1.55
CA PHE A 155 -14.61 -6.52 2.38
C PHE A 155 -14.71 -7.02 3.82
N GLU A 156 -13.60 -7.01 4.52
CA GLU A 156 -13.49 -7.46 5.90
C GLU A 156 -13.99 -6.40 6.88
N GLU A 157 -14.25 -6.81 8.12
CA GLU A 157 -14.65 -5.90 9.20
C GLU A 157 -13.58 -4.86 9.51
N THR A 158 -12.35 -5.31 9.65
CA THR A 158 -11.21 -4.46 9.91
C THR A 158 -10.57 -4.04 8.59
N ILE A 159 -10.44 -2.73 8.41
CA ILE A 159 -9.78 -2.13 7.26
C ILE A 159 -8.54 -1.40 7.77
N VAL A 160 -7.38 -1.76 7.22
CA VAL A 160 -6.09 -1.16 7.56
C VAL A 160 -5.56 -0.32 6.40
N ALA A 161 -4.59 0.54 6.67
CA ALA A 161 -3.87 1.28 5.66
C ALA A 161 -2.41 1.41 6.09
N GLU A 162 -1.50 0.92 5.25
CA GLU A 162 -0.07 1.13 5.47
C GLU A 162 0.34 2.50 4.93
N MET A 163 0.92 3.32 5.82
CA MET A 163 1.48 4.60 5.42
C MET A 163 2.97 4.45 5.16
N ARG A 164 3.42 5.09 4.08
CA ARG A 164 4.84 5.15 3.74
C ARG A 164 5.66 5.65 4.93
N GLY A 165 6.68 4.88 5.31
CA GLY A 165 7.66 5.29 6.31
C GLY A 165 8.57 6.43 5.83
N TYR A 166 9.32 7.02 6.76
CA TYR A 166 10.20 8.14 6.45
C TYR A 166 11.46 7.69 5.69
N SER A 167 11.76 8.39 4.59
CA SER A 167 13.07 8.39 3.93
C SER A 167 13.55 9.81 3.74
N ASP A 168 14.86 10.04 3.85
CA ASP A 168 15.45 11.32 3.49
C ASP A 168 15.53 11.51 1.96
N ALA A 169 16.06 12.66 1.53
CA ALA A 169 16.20 13.00 0.11
C ALA A 169 17.14 12.05 -0.66
N ASN A 170 18.03 11.33 0.03
CA ASN A 170 18.93 10.33 -0.54
C ASN A 170 18.34 8.92 -0.49
N GLY A 171 17.07 8.78 -0.06
CA GLY A 171 16.40 7.49 0.09
C GLY A 171 16.83 6.70 1.33
N GLN A 172 17.52 7.33 2.29
CA GLN A 172 17.95 6.66 3.52
C GLN A 172 16.80 6.62 4.54
N SER A 173 16.58 5.44 5.14
CA SER A 173 15.61 5.26 6.20
C SER A 173 16.29 4.99 7.53
N PRO A 174 16.11 5.86 8.53
CA PRO A 174 16.63 5.62 9.87
C PRO A 174 16.16 4.29 10.45
N PHE A 175 14.88 3.93 10.22
CA PHE A 175 14.32 2.67 10.71
C PHE A 175 14.96 1.46 10.03
N TRP A 176 15.08 1.49 8.70
CA TRP A 176 15.74 0.42 7.93
C TRP A 176 17.19 0.23 8.38
N ASN A 177 17.94 1.33 8.54
CA ASN A 177 19.35 1.30 8.94
C ASN A 177 19.53 0.79 10.38
N ALA A 178 18.59 1.09 11.28
CA ALA A 178 18.63 0.65 12.66
C ALA A 178 18.20 -0.82 12.86
N VAL A 179 17.30 -1.32 12.02
CA VAL A 179 16.66 -2.65 12.16
C VAL A 179 16.94 -3.52 10.93
N GLY A 180 16.24 -3.30 9.81
CA GLY A 180 16.20 -4.23 8.68
C GLY A 180 17.55 -4.56 8.05
N HIS A 181 18.39 -3.55 7.82
CA HIS A 181 19.72 -3.73 7.18
C HIS A 181 20.65 -4.66 7.97
N LYS A 182 20.45 -4.80 9.28
CA LYS A 182 21.30 -5.68 10.12
C LYS A 182 21.02 -7.17 9.91
N PHE A 183 19.83 -7.52 9.43
CA PHE A 183 19.38 -8.91 9.28
C PHE A 183 19.28 -9.34 7.81
N LEU A 184 19.11 -8.39 6.89
CA LEU A 184 18.99 -8.65 5.47
C LEU A 184 20.25 -8.16 4.74
N ILE A 185 21.16 -9.09 4.42
CA ILE A 185 22.28 -8.84 3.49
C ILE A 185 21.71 -8.90 2.07
N LEU A 186 20.85 -7.95 1.71
CA LEU A 186 20.33 -7.80 0.36
C LEU A 186 20.92 -6.52 -0.23
N ASN A 187 21.67 -6.64 -1.32
CA ASN A 187 21.94 -5.53 -2.24
C ASN A 187 20.63 -5.16 -2.94
N LEU A 188 19.69 -4.54 -2.22
CA LEU A 188 18.47 -4.00 -2.81
C LEU A 188 18.84 -2.72 -3.56
N PRO A 189 18.46 -2.57 -4.85
CA PRO A 189 18.72 -1.34 -5.59
C PRO A 189 18.01 -0.11 -5.01
N LYS A 190 16.99 -0.31 -4.14
CA LYS A 190 16.34 0.74 -3.33
C LYS A 190 15.76 0.13 -2.03
N PRO A 191 15.79 0.85 -0.89
CA PRO A 191 15.22 0.36 0.35
C PRO A 191 13.69 0.21 0.27
N ILE A 192 13.22 -0.94 0.74
CA ILE A 192 11.82 -1.26 1.00
C ILE A 192 11.57 -0.76 2.43
N ILE A 193 10.64 0.18 2.60
CA ILE A 193 10.08 0.57 3.89
C ILE A 193 8.59 0.36 3.77
#